data_AF-W9QR07-F1
#
_entry.id   AF-W9QR07-F1
#
_cell.length_a   1.000
_cell.length_b   1.000
_cell.length_c   1.000
_cell.angle_alpha   90.00
_cell.angle_beta   90.00
_cell.angle_gamma   90.00
#
_symmetry.space_group_name_H-M   'P 1'
#
loop_
_entity.id
_entity.type
_entity.pdbx_description
1 polymer ?
#
loop_
_entity_poly.entity_id
_entity_poly.type
_entity_poly.pdbx_seq_one_letter_code
_entity_poly.pdbx_strand_id
1 'polypeptide(L)'
;MDLFSLGCLIFYCITRGIHPFGDHDERNKNIKEENVKNMFLVQDFPEASHLISLLLQPVYWLRPEASEVLHHPLFWVAKKRLFFISDFIDRVSEDSILSAELESAASTILGTERIIMVNVVPNSNKEVDTEIITHISLSAKRDYKFNSIRDLLQLIQYILKHYEQLPRDIQILVGPLYEGLDDYFTRKFPTLLMTMYVVVCTHCKEGLFSEYFERNLKLAS
;
A
#
# COMPACT_ATOMS: atom_id res chain seq x y z
N MET A 1 22.66 15.44 0.32
CA MET A 1 23.29 14.29 1.03
C MET A 1 22.35 13.69 2.06
N ASP A 2 21.58 14.53 2.76
CA ASP A 2 20.79 14.13 3.94
C ASP A 2 19.70 13.09 3.64
N LEU A 3 18.94 13.26 2.54
CA LEU A 3 17.87 12.34 2.17
C LEU A 3 18.35 10.95 1.74
N PHE A 4 19.52 10.87 1.10
CA PHE A 4 20.14 9.58 0.78
C PHE A 4 20.56 8.83 2.04
N SER A 5 21.15 9.56 2.99
CA SER A 5 21.54 9.01 4.29
C SER A 5 20.32 8.55 5.08
N LEU A 6 19.22 9.31 5.01
CA LEU A 6 17.92 8.91 5.58
C LEU A 6 17.41 7.59 4.96
N GLY A 7 17.50 7.42 3.64
CA GLY A 7 17.13 6.16 2.97
C GLY A 7 17.93 4.97 3.52
N CYS A 8 19.24 5.15 3.72
CA CYS A 8 20.09 4.13 4.34
C CYS A 8 19.70 3.85 5.80
N LEU A 9 19.35 4.89 6.57
CA LEU A 9 18.95 4.77 7.97
C LEU A 9 17.60 4.05 8.12
N ILE A 10 16.61 4.38 7.29
CA ILE A 10 15.30 3.70 7.29
C ILE A 10 15.50 2.21 6.99
N PHE A 11 16.28 1.88 5.95
CA PHE A 11 16.62 0.50 5.62
C PHE A 11 17.30 -0.21 6.81
N TYR A 12 18.29 0.43 7.42
CA TYR A 12 19.01 -0.10 8.58
C TYR A 12 18.10 -0.39 9.76
N CYS A 13 17.14 0.49 10.05
CA CYS A 13 16.19 0.30 11.14
C CYS A 13 15.25 -0.88 10.87
N ILE A 14 14.68 -0.97 9.67
CA ILE A 14 13.75 -2.06 9.28
C ILE A 14 14.46 -3.41 9.28
N THR A 15 15.68 -3.46 8.74
CA THR A 15 16.49 -4.69 8.65
C THR A 15 17.28 -5.00 9.91
N ARG A 16 17.16 -4.17 10.96
CA ARG A 16 17.82 -4.33 12.26
C ARG A 16 19.35 -4.41 12.19
N GLY A 17 19.97 -3.63 11.32
CA GLY A 17 21.42 -3.49 11.31
C GLY A 17 22.09 -3.56 9.95
N ILE A 18 21.36 -3.86 8.87
CA ILE A 18 21.95 -4.09 7.55
C ILE A 18 21.99 -2.79 6.77
N HIS A 19 23.08 -2.53 6.06
CA HIS A 19 23.20 -1.37 5.19
C HIS A 19 22.81 -1.77 3.74
N PRO A 20 22.03 -0.95 3.01
CA PRO A 20 21.54 -1.35 1.68
C PRO A 20 22.66 -1.55 0.66
N PHE A 21 23.84 -0.98 0.87
CA PHE A 21 25.03 -1.11 0.01
C PHE A 21 26.09 -2.09 0.55
N GLY A 22 25.72 -2.97 1.47
CA GLY A 22 26.63 -3.98 2.03
C GLY A 22 27.55 -3.45 3.14
N ASP A 23 28.54 -4.27 3.48
CA ASP A 23 29.46 -4.04 4.59
C ASP A 23 30.38 -2.84 4.36
N HIS A 24 31.03 -2.40 5.44
CA HIS A 24 31.83 -1.18 5.48
C HIS A 24 32.87 -1.10 4.35
N ASP A 25 33.51 -2.22 4.02
CA ASP A 25 34.61 -2.28 3.06
C ASP A 25 34.14 -2.13 1.60
N GLU A 26 32.95 -2.62 1.27
CA GLU A 26 32.38 -2.59 -0.09
C GLU A 26 31.47 -1.38 -0.34
N ARG A 27 30.94 -0.79 0.74
CA ARG A 27 29.92 0.27 0.70
C ARG A 27 30.27 1.45 -0.21
N ASN A 28 31.49 1.97 -0.09
CA ASN A 28 31.90 3.16 -0.86
C ASN A 28 31.93 2.87 -2.37
N LYS A 29 32.39 1.67 -2.74
CA LYS A 29 32.41 1.21 -4.13
C LYS A 29 30.98 1.03 -4.66
N ASN A 30 30.14 0.34 -3.88
CA ASN A 30 28.74 0.08 -4.24
C ASN A 30 27.92 1.37 -4.38
N ILE A 31 28.19 2.40 -3.57
CA ILE A 31 27.52 3.71 -3.68
C ILE A 31 28.01 4.51 -4.88
N LYS A 32 29.33 4.59 -5.10
CA LYS A 32 29.93 5.54 -6.06
C LYS A 32 30.06 4.99 -7.47
N GLU A 33 30.29 3.70 -7.62
CA GLU A 33 30.72 3.12 -8.90
C GLU A 33 29.64 2.21 -9.49
N GLU A 34 29.02 1.35 -8.68
CA GLU A 34 28.16 0.28 -9.20
C GLU A 34 26.66 0.53 -8.94
N ASN A 35 26.31 1.44 -8.03
CA ASN A 35 24.93 1.65 -7.54
C ASN A 35 24.23 0.32 -7.17
N VAL A 36 24.99 -0.61 -6.60
CA VAL A 36 24.50 -1.93 -6.21
C VAL A 36 23.91 -1.83 -4.81
N LYS A 37 22.57 -1.76 -4.74
CA LYS A 37 21.80 -1.81 -3.49
C LYS A 37 21.01 -3.10 -3.39
N ASN A 38 20.99 -3.69 -2.20
CA ASN A 38 20.17 -4.83 -1.87
C ASN A 38 18.83 -4.37 -1.29
N MET A 39 17.74 -4.56 -2.03
CA MET A 39 16.37 -4.24 -1.60
C MET A 39 15.57 -5.46 -1.16
N PHE A 40 16.15 -6.66 -1.21
CA PHE A 40 15.46 -7.93 -0.95
C PHE A 40 14.79 -7.95 0.44
N LEU A 41 15.49 -7.43 1.46
CA LEU A 41 15.03 -7.46 2.84
C LEU A 41 13.84 -6.54 3.15
N VAL A 42 13.48 -5.65 2.20
CA VAL A 42 12.32 -4.76 2.32
C VAL A 42 11.29 -5.00 1.22
N GLN A 43 11.50 -6.00 0.36
CA GLN A 43 10.63 -6.26 -0.80
C GLN A 43 9.18 -6.59 -0.40
N ASP A 44 9.01 -7.27 0.74
CA ASP A 44 7.71 -7.68 1.28
C ASP A 44 7.05 -6.56 2.11
N PHE A 45 7.66 -5.38 2.17
CA PHE A 45 7.10 -4.17 2.76
C PHE A 45 7.03 -3.05 1.69
N PRO A 46 5.96 -3.03 0.86
CA PRO A 46 5.90 -2.19 -0.32
C PRO A 46 6.11 -0.70 -0.06
N GLU A 47 5.58 -0.17 1.03
CA GLU A 47 5.75 1.23 1.44
C GLU A 47 7.22 1.56 1.71
N ALA A 48 7.92 0.69 2.45
CA ALA A 48 9.32 0.89 2.77
C ALA A 48 10.19 0.75 1.52
N SER A 49 9.96 -0.31 0.73
CA SER A 49 10.66 -0.56 -0.53
C SER A 49 10.55 0.63 -1.49
N HIS A 50 9.34 1.17 -1.64
CA HIS A 50 9.08 2.32 -2.51
C HIS A 50 9.83 3.57 -2.03
N LEU A 51 9.66 3.98 -0.76
CA LEU A 51 10.30 5.19 -0.24
C LEU A 51 11.83 5.09 -0.26
N ILE A 52 12.39 3.97 0.19
CA ILE A 52 13.84 3.76 0.20
C ILE A 52 14.39 3.81 -1.23
N SER A 53 13.69 3.23 -2.21
CA SER A 53 14.10 3.29 -3.61
C SER A 53 14.16 4.72 -4.16
N LEU A 54 13.25 5.60 -3.74
CA LEU A 54 13.26 7.03 -4.08
C LEU A 54 14.40 7.79 -3.38
N LEU A 55 14.65 7.52 -2.10
CA LEU A 55 15.71 8.17 -1.32
C LEU A 55 17.11 7.76 -1.79
N LEU A 56 17.27 6.50 -2.22
CA LEU A 56 18.53 5.92 -2.71
C LEU A 56 18.74 6.11 -4.22
N GLN A 57 18.07 7.09 -4.84
CA GLN A 57 18.38 7.48 -6.22
C GLN A 57 19.81 8.01 -6.32
N PRO A 58 20.61 7.60 -7.32
CA PRO A 58 21.96 8.14 -7.52
C PRO A 58 21.94 9.63 -7.81
N VAL A 59 20.98 10.03 -8.66
CA VAL A 59 20.77 11.40 -9.10
C VAL A 59 20.04 12.17 -8.01
N TYR A 60 20.69 13.21 -7.47
CA TYR A 60 20.21 13.86 -6.25
C TYR A 60 18.87 14.60 -6.41
N TRP A 61 18.59 15.17 -7.59
CA TRP A 61 17.35 15.92 -7.86
C TRP A 61 16.15 15.03 -8.20
N LEU A 62 16.36 13.71 -8.33
CA LEU A 62 15.27 12.74 -8.43
C LEU A 62 14.80 12.24 -7.06
N ARG A 63 15.48 12.65 -5.98
CA ARG A 63 15.09 12.31 -4.60
C ARG A 63 13.98 13.26 -4.15
N PRO A 64 13.00 12.76 -3.38
CA PRO A 64 11.91 13.58 -2.86
C PRO A 64 12.42 14.57 -1.80
N GLU A 65 11.77 15.71 -1.67
CA GLU A 65 12.01 16.66 -0.57
C GLU A 65 11.65 16.03 0.78
N ALA A 66 12.25 16.51 1.87
CA ALA A 66 11.95 16.01 3.22
C ALA A 66 10.46 16.14 3.58
N SER A 67 9.79 17.20 3.11
CA SER A 67 8.35 17.35 3.26
C SER A 67 7.57 16.24 2.53
N GLU A 68 7.97 15.85 1.33
CA GLU A 68 7.30 14.78 0.58
C GLU A 68 7.51 13.43 1.28
N VAL A 69 8.70 13.19 1.83
CA VAL A 69 9.01 11.99 2.63
C VAL A 69 8.07 11.84 3.82
N LEU A 70 7.81 12.92 4.56
CA LEU A 70 6.92 12.89 5.74
C LEU A 70 5.46 12.56 5.39
N HIS A 71 5.04 12.82 4.16
CA HIS A 71 3.69 12.50 3.69
C HIS A 71 3.61 11.15 2.97
N HIS A 72 4.70 10.39 2.90
CA HIS A 72 4.70 9.06 2.31
C HIS A 72 3.86 8.07 3.14
N PRO A 73 3.13 7.10 2.52
CA PRO A 73 2.29 6.12 3.21
C PRO A 73 2.99 5.26 4.28
N LEU A 74 4.32 5.16 4.21
CA LEU A 74 5.13 4.51 5.23
C LEU A 74 4.93 5.14 6.63
N PHE A 75 4.63 6.44 6.69
CA PHE A 75 4.44 7.19 7.94
C PHE A 75 2.97 7.48 8.26
N TRP A 76 2.03 6.97 7.47
CA TRP A 76 0.61 7.17 7.76
C TRP A 76 0.16 6.26 8.90
N VAL A 77 -0.61 6.84 9.82
CA VAL A 77 -1.34 6.06 10.82
C VAL A 77 -2.48 5.29 10.16
N ALA A 78 -2.89 4.18 10.78
CA ALA A 78 -3.93 3.27 10.27
C ALA A 78 -5.20 4.01 9.81
N LYS A 79 -5.70 4.96 10.61
CA LYS A 79 -6.87 5.77 10.26
C LYS A 79 -6.72 6.52 8.93
N LYS A 80 -5.55 7.15 8.68
CA LYS A 80 -5.28 7.87 7.43
C LYS A 80 -5.20 6.92 6.24
N ARG A 81 -4.59 5.74 6.43
CA ARG A 81 -4.51 4.68 5.41
C ARG A 81 -5.90 4.21 4.98
N LEU A 82 -6.78 3.93 5.95
CA LEU A 82 -8.14 3.47 5.66
C LEU A 82 -9.01 4.55 5.00
N PHE A 83 -8.89 5.81 5.41
CA PHE A 83 -9.59 6.91 4.74
C PHE A 83 -9.12 7.09 3.30
N PHE A 84 -7.80 7.07 3.06
CA PHE A 84 -7.27 7.11 1.70
C PHE A 84 -7.83 5.99 0.82
N ILE A 85 -7.86 4.76 1.34
CA ILE A 85 -8.43 3.61 0.63
C ILE A 85 -9.91 3.84 0.33
N SER A 86 -10.70 4.31 1.29
CA SER A 86 -12.12 4.58 1.09
C SER A 86 -12.36 5.66 0.03
N ASP A 87 -11.64 6.78 0.10
CA ASP A 87 -11.78 7.89 -0.86
C ASP A 87 -11.36 7.46 -2.26
N PHE A 88 -10.31 6.64 -2.36
CA PHE A 88 -9.90 6.06 -3.64
C PHE A 88 -10.96 5.15 -4.24
N ILE A 89 -11.57 4.26 -3.44
CA ILE A 89 -12.60 3.33 -3.92
C ILE A 89 -13.86 4.08 -4.38
N ASP A 90 -14.28 5.11 -3.64
CA ASP A 90 -15.40 5.94 -4.05
C ASP A 90 -15.08 6.68 -5.36
N ARG A 91 -13.87 7.24 -5.50
CA ARG A 91 -13.43 7.93 -6.72
C ARG A 91 -13.31 7.00 -7.94
N VAL A 92 -12.69 5.84 -7.80
CA VAL A 92 -12.46 4.90 -8.91
C VAL A 92 -13.75 4.31 -9.45
N SER A 93 -14.81 4.26 -8.63
CA SER A 93 -16.14 3.83 -9.04
C SER A 93 -16.79 4.78 -10.06
N GLU A 94 -16.32 6.03 -10.13
CA GLU A 94 -16.84 7.09 -11.01
C GLU A 94 -15.85 7.47 -12.13
N ASP A 95 -14.58 7.07 -12.03
CA ASP A 95 -13.51 7.45 -12.97
C ASP A 95 -13.05 6.25 -13.82
N SER A 96 -13.36 6.30 -15.12
CA SER A 96 -12.96 5.25 -16.06
C SER A 96 -11.44 5.14 -16.24
N ILE A 97 -10.70 6.25 -16.08
CA ILE A 97 -9.23 6.26 -16.23
C ILE A 97 -8.60 5.58 -15.03
N LEU A 98 -8.97 5.97 -13.81
CA LEU A 98 -8.45 5.34 -12.60
C LEU A 98 -8.84 3.86 -12.54
N SER A 99 -10.05 3.51 -13.01
CA SER A 99 -10.48 2.13 -13.09
C SER A 99 -9.61 1.32 -14.05
N ALA A 100 -9.25 1.86 -15.21
CA ALA A 100 -8.39 1.17 -16.17
C ALA A 100 -6.96 0.98 -15.65
N GLU A 101 -6.39 2.00 -15.01
CA GLU A 101 -5.07 1.94 -14.39
C GLU A 101 -5.03 0.90 -13.27
N LEU A 102 -6.05 0.88 -12.41
CA LEU A 102 -6.14 -0.11 -11.34
C LEU A 102 -6.33 -1.54 -11.86
N GLU A 103 -7.16 -1.73 -12.89
CA GLU A 103 -7.34 -3.04 -13.53
C GLU A 103 -6.02 -3.54 -14.17
N SER A 104 -5.21 -2.64 -14.74
CA SER A 104 -3.89 -3.01 -15.25
C SER A 104 -2.93 -3.52 -14.16
N ALA A 105 -3.12 -3.03 -12.92
CA ALA A 105 -2.34 -3.41 -11.74
C ALA A 105 -2.98 -4.54 -10.91
N ALA A 106 -4.15 -5.06 -11.32
CA ALA A 106 -4.93 -6.03 -10.54
C ALA A 106 -4.15 -7.30 -10.20
N SER A 107 -3.32 -7.79 -11.13
CA SER A 107 -2.46 -8.97 -10.91
C SER A 107 -1.44 -8.78 -9.79
N THR A 108 -0.96 -7.54 -9.59
CA THR A 108 -0.02 -7.19 -8.52
C THR A 108 -0.72 -7.10 -7.17
N ILE A 109 -1.96 -6.61 -7.14
CA ILE A 109 -2.78 -6.48 -5.92
C ILE A 109 -3.31 -7.84 -5.45
N LEU A 110 -3.85 -8.63 -6.38
CA LEU A 110 -4.45 -9.93 -6.10
C LEU A 110 -3.40 -11.02 -5.93
N GLY A 111 -2.18 -10.80 -6.42
CA GLY A 111 -1.13 -11.80 -6.51
C GLY A 111 -1.30 -12.66 -7.77
N THR A 112 -0.18 -12.94 -8.44
CA THR A 112 -0.13 -13.76 -9.67
C THR A 112 -0.72 -15.16 -9.52
N GLU A 113 -0.68 -15.72 -8.30
CA GLU A 113 -1.26 -17.03 -7.96
C GLU A 113 -2.80 -17.06 -8.15
N ARG A 114 -3.50 -15.93 -7.96
CA ARG A 114 -4.96 -15.85 -8.11
C ARG A 114 -5.46 -15.87 -9.56
N ILE A 115 -4.63 -15.48 -10.52
CA ILE A 115 -5.01 -15.46 -11.95
C ILE A 115 -4.93 -16.86 -12.58
N ILE A 116 -4.13 -17.76 -11.99
CA ILE A 116 -3.82 -19.08 -12.55
C ILE A 116 -4.62 -20.20 -11.87
N MET A 117 -5.06 -20.04 -10.62
CA MET A 117 -5.67 -21.13 -9.84
C MET A 117 -7.20 -21.14 -9.89
N VAL A 118 -7.77 -21.69 -10.97
CA VAL A 118 -9.17 -22.11 -11.03
C VAL A 118 -9.37 -23.54 -10.45
N ASN A 119 -8.33 -24.33 -10.15
CA ASN A 119 -8.51 -25.77 -9.91
C ASN A 119 -7.72 -26.44 -8.77
N VAL A 120 -7.07 -25.75 -7.82
CA VAL A 120 -6.39 -26.46 -6.73
C VAL A 120 -6.52 -25.70 -5.40
N VAL A 121 -7.23 -26.34 -4.46
CA VAL A 121 -7.25 -26.18 -2.98
C VAL A 121 -6.94 -24.78 -2.41
N PRO A 122 -7.91 -24.11 -1.75
CA PRO A 122 -7.67 -22.83 -1.08
C PRO A 122 -6.95 -23.09 0.24
N ASN A 123 -5.63 -23.00 0.23
CA ASN A 123 -4.87 -22.89 1.46
C ASN A 123 -3.73 -21.88 1.26
N SER A 124 -4.11 -20.61 1.24
CA SER A 124 -3.14 -19.54 1.40
C SER A 124 -3.72 -18.49 2.35
N ASN A 125 -2.91 -18.03 3.29
CA ASN A 125 -3.19 -16.89 4.18
C ASN A 125 -3.54 -15.57 3.43
N LYS A 126 -3.63 -15.60 2.10
CA LYS A 126 -3.88 -14.48 1.22
C LYS A 126 -5.35 -14.35 0.85
N GLU A 127 -6.23 -15.29 1.19
CA GLU A 127 -7.67 -15.20 0.85
C GLU A 127 -8.46 -14.48 1.96
N VAL A 128 -9.49 -13.72 1.56
CA VAL A 128 -10.45 -13.14 2.52
C VAL A 128 -11.18 -14.29 3.19
N ASP A 129 -11.33 -14.21 4.52
CA ASP A 129 -11.98 -15.26 5.31
C ASP A 129 -13.39 -15.56 4.77
N THR A 130 -13.70 -16.85 4.59
CA THR A 130 -14.91 -17.30 3.87
C THR A 130 -16.21 -16.86 4.57
N GLU A 131 -16.15 -16.67 5.87
CA GLU A 131 -17.19 -16.13 6.73
C GLU A 131 -17.52 -14.67 6.37
N ILE A 132 -16.49 -13.85 6.11
CA ILE A 132 -16.65 -12.46 5.68
C ILE A 132 -17.32 -12.43 4.31
N ILE A 133 -16.81 -13.24 3.38
CA ILE A 133 -17.36 -13.38 2.02
C ILE A 133 -18.85 -13.74 2.09
N THR A 134 -19.17 -14.81 2.83
CA THR A 134 -20.54 -15.33 2.92
C THR A 134 -21.47 -14.29 3.53
N HIS A 135 -21.05 -13.63 4.62
CA HIS A 135 -21.85 -12.60 5.29
C HIS A 135 -22.15 -11.42 4.36
N ILE A 136 -21.14 -10.90 3.66
CA ILE A 136 -21.29 -9.74 2.78
C ILE A 136 -22.11 -10.11 1.54
N SER A 137 -21.88 -11.29 0.93
CA SER A 137 -22.67 -11.76 -0.22
C SER A 137 -24.17 -11.86 0.11
N LEU A 138 -24.49 -12.41 1.29
CA LEU A 138 -25.88 -12.52 1.77
C LEU A 138 -26.48 -11.14 2.08
N SER A 139 -25.73 -10.28 2.78
CA SER A 139 -26.20 -8.96 3.22
C SER A 139 -26.38 -7.98 2.05
N ALA A 140 -25.46 -8.01 1.08
CA ALA A 140 -25.50 -7.18 -0.12
C ALA A 140 -26.39 -7.78 -1.23
N LYS A 141 -26.90 -9.00 -1.06
CA LYS A 141 -27.64 -9.77 -2.07
C LYS A 141 -26.91 -9.82 -3.42
N ARG A 142 -25.60 -10.02 -3.37
CA ARG A 142 -24.71 -10.07 -4.55
C ARG A 142 -23.74 -11.23 -4.43
N ASP A 143 -23.42 -11.82 -5.57
CA ASP A 143 -22.40 -12.85 -5.66
C ASP A 143 -21.06 -12.21 -6.04
N TYR A 144 -20.13 -12.16 -5.09
CA TYR A 144 -18.80 -11.57 -5.30
C TYR A 144 -17.87 -12.60 -5.93
N LYS A 145 -17.32 -12.28 -7.10
CA LYS A 145 -16.31 -13.08 -7.78
C LYS A 145 -14.94 -12.50 -7.39
N PHE A 146 -14.30 -13.09 -6.39
CA PHE A 146 -13.00 -12.66 -5.82
C PHE A 146 -11.78 -12.72 -6.77
N ASN A 147 -12.05 -12.87 -8.05
CA ASN A 147 -11.10 -12.85 -9.17
C ASN A 147 -11.05 -11.46 -9.81
N SER A 148 -11.95 -10.53 -9.42
CA SER A 148 -11.97 -9.15 -9.89
C SER A 148 -11.54 -8.19 -8.78
N ILE A 149 -10.67 -7.25 -9.13
CA ILE A 149 -10.27 -6.17 -8.22
C ILE A 149 -11.47 -5.32 -7.79
N ARG A 150 -12.47 -5.14 -8.66
CA ARG A 150 -13.70 -4.43 -8.35
C ARG A 150 -14.47 -5.06 -7.19
N ASP A 151 -14.58 -6.38 -7.17
CA ASP A 151 -15.29 -7.10 -6.11
C ASP A 151 -14.53 -7.02 -4.78
N LEU A 152 -13.19 -7.04 -4.85
CA LEU A 152 -12.34 -6.76 -3.69
C LEU A 152 -12.59 -5.35 -3.14
N LEU A 153 -12.58 -4.31 -3.99
CA LEU A 153 -12.81 -2.93 -3.54
C LEU A 153 -14.20 -2.77 -2.91
N GLN A 154 -15.23 -3.38 -3.50
CA GLN A 154 -16.58 -3.33 -2.94
C GLN A 154 -16.66 -4.03 -1.58
N LEU A 155 -15.97 -5.15 -1.39
CA LEU A 155 -15.88 -5.82 -0.09
C LEU A 155 -15.18 -4.93 0.94
N ILE A 156 -14.03 -4.34 0.59
CA ILE A 156 -13.30 -3.43 1.47
C ILE A 156 -14.19 -2.25 1.84
N GLN A 157 -14.84 -1.63 0.85
CA GLN A 157 -15.72 -0.49 1.05
C GLN A 157 -16.90 -0.83 1.96
N TYR A 158 -17.48 -2.02 1.80
CA TYR A 158 -18.56 -2.49 2.67
C TYR A 158 -18.08 -2.63 4.11
N ILE A 159 -16.93 -3.27 4.33
CA ILE A 159 -16.35 -3.43 5.68
C ILE A 159 -16.08 -2.06 6.31
N LEU A 160 -15.48 -1.14 5.57
CA LEU A 160 -15.16 0.21 6.07
C LEU A 160 -16.42 1.03 6.39
N LYS A 161 -17.45 0.99 5.53
CA LYS A 161 -18.70 1.76 5.72
C LYS A 161 -19.61 1.15 6.80
N HIS A 162 -19.55 -0.16 7.00
CA HIS A 162 -20.49 -0.88 7.85
C HIS A 162 -19.87 -1.56 9.06
N TYR A 163 -18.64 -1.21 9.44
CA TYR A 163 -17.89 -1.88 10.51
C TYR A 163 -18.71 -2.06 11.81
N GLU A 164 -19.35 -0.98 12.28
CA GLU A 164 -20.17 -0.98 13.49
C GLU A 164 -21.41 -1.90 13.40
N GLN A 165 -21.91 -2.16 12.19
CA GLN A 165 -23.04 -3.06 11.95
C GLN A 165 -22.60 -4.50 11.63
N LEU A 166 -21.29 -4.77 11.51
CA LEU A 166 -20.81 -6.12 11.27
C LEU A 166 -21.08 -7.01 12.50
N PRO A 167 -21.41 -8.30 12.31
CA PRO A 167 -21.49 -9.25 13.41
C PRO A 167 -20.18 -9.32 14.18
N ARG A 168 -20.27 -9.63 15.48
CA ARG A 168 -19.11 -9.68 16.38
C ARG A 168 -18.05 -10.67 15.90
N ASP A 169 -18.46 -11.81 15.36
CA ASP A 169 -17.53 -12.82 14.83
C ASP A 169 -16.72 -12.27 13.65
N ILE A 170 -17.36 -11.46 12.78
CA ILE A 170 -16.68 -10.78 11.67
C ILE A 170 -15.74 -9.68 12.18
N GLN A 171 -16.15 -8.89 13.16
CA GLN A 171 -15.29 -7.88 13.79
C GLN A 171 -14.04 -8.51 14.44
N ILE A 172 -14.17 -9.72 15.02
CA ILE A 172 -13.04 -10.47 15.56
C ILE A 172 -12.07 -10.88 14.44
N LEU A 173 -12.58 -11.33 13.30
CA LEU A 173 -11.74 -11.74 12.16
C LEU A 173 -10.97 -10.57 11.54
N VAL A 174 -11.65 -9.43 11.31
CA VAL A 174 -11.02 -8.26 10.68
C VAL A 174 -10.23 -7.40 11.68
N GLY A 175 -10.47 -7.57 12.97
CA GLY A 175 -9.82 -6.82 14.05
C GLY A 175 -10.54 -5.53 14.44
N PRO A 176 -10.04 -4.83 15.49
CA PRO A 176 -10.58 -3.55 15.95
C PRO A 176 -10.54 -2.47 14.86
N LEU A 177 -11.40 -1.46 15.00
CA LEU A 177 -11.45 -0.31 14.09
C LEU A 177 -10.07 0.35 13.97
N TYR A 178 -9.74 0.81 12.76
CA TYR A 178 -8.45 1.39 12.38
C TYR A 178 -7.30 0.38 12.39
N GLU A 179 -6.60 0.18 13.51
CA GLU A 179 -5.36 -0.59 13.54
C GLU A 179 -5.58 -2.06 13.13
N GLY A 180 -6.64 -2.70 13.62
CA GLY A 180 -6.94 -4.08 13.27
C GLY A 180 -7.31 -4.26 11.79
N LEU A 181 -8.18 -3.37 11.29
CA LEU A 181 -8.57 -3.35 9.88
C LEU A 181 -7.39 -3.09 8.94
N ASP A 182 -6.55 -2.12 9.27
CA ASP A 182 -5.35 -1.79 8.48
C ASP A 182 -4.36 -2.96 8.47
N ASP A 183 -4.11 -3.58 9.63
CA ASP A 183 -3.29 -4.79 9.73
C ASP A 183 -3.88 -5.94 8.93
N TYR A 184 -5.21 -6.12 8.98
CA TYR A 184 -5.90 -7.15 8.22
C TYR A 184 -5.72 -6.98 6.71
N PHE A 185 -6.00 -5.78 6.18
CA PHE A 185 -5.85 -5.51 4.75
C PHE A 185 -4.39 -5.52 4.31
N THR A 186 -3.47 -4.98 5.10
CA THR A 186 -2.04 -4.98 4.79
C THR A 186 -1.49 -6.41 4.73
N ARG A 187 -1.96 -7.32 5.61
CA ARG A 187 -1.54 -8.73 5.58
C ARG A 187 -2.11 -9.51 4.40
N LYS A 188 -3.40 -9.29 4.08
CA LYS A 188 -4.09 -10.00 2.99
C LYS A 188 -3.70 -9.46 1.60
N PHE A 189 -3.46 -8.14 1.50
CA PHE A 189 -3.19 -7.41 0.27
C PHE A 189 -2.04 -6.39 0.44
N PRO A 190 -0.78 -6.85 0.61
CA PRO A 190 0.35 -5.97 0.96
C PRO A 190 0.58 -4.81 -0.03
N THR A 191 0.29 -5.02 -1.31
CA THR A 191 0.52 -4.05 -2.39
C THR A 191 -0.66 -3.11 -2.64
N LEU A 192 -1.81 -3.32 -1.99
CA LEU A 192 -3.05 -2.59 -2.26
C LEU A 192 -2.87 -1.08 -2.09
N LEU A 193 -2.43 -0.65 -0.91
CA LEU A 193 -2.29 0.77 -0.59
C LEU A 193 -1.30 1.46 -1.52
N MET A 194 -0.12 0.86 -1.71
CA MET A 194 0.92 1.46 -2.55
C MET A 194 0.50 1.54 -4.02
N THR A 195 -0.25 0.56 -4.53
CA THR A 195 -0.78 0.62 -5.90
C THR A 195 -1.75 1.79 -6.04
N MET A 196 -2.71 1.92 -5.12
CA MET A 196 -3.65 3.06 -5.11
C MET A 196 -2.90 4.40 -5.00
N TYR A 197 -1.91 4.48 -4.12
CA TYR A 197 -1.07 5.66 -3.92
C TYR A 197 -0.36 6.11 -5.20
N VAL A 198 0.27 5.18 -5.93
CA VAL A 198 0.97 5.49 -7.18
C VAL A 198 0.00 5.94 -8.27
N VAL A 199 -1.19 5.31 -8.37
CA VAL A 199 -2.24 5.74 -9.30
C VAL A 199 -2.67 7.17 -8.99
N VAL A 200 -2.89 7.51 -7.72
CA VAL A 200 -3.25 8.87 -7.30
C VAL A 200 -2.14 9.87 -7.60
N CYS A 201 -0.87 9.55 -7.29
CA CYS A 201 0.27 10.42 -7.62
C CYS A 201 0.35 10.77 -9.12
N THR A 202 -0.03 9.82 -9.96
CA THR A 202 0.10 9.93 -11.42
C THR A 202 -1.08 10.69 -12.03
N HIS A 203 -2.30 10.44 -11.54
CA HIS A 203 -3.53 10.90 -12.20
C HIS A 203 -4.37 11.91 -11.39
N CYS A 204 -4.13 12.07 -10.08
CA CYS A 204 -4.98 12.83 -9.16
C CYS A 204 -4.16 13.82 -8.31
N LYS A 205 -3.39 14.69 -8.97
CA LYS A 205 -2.49 15.66 -8.30
C LYS A 205 -3.22 16.81 -7.58
N GLU A 206 -4.52 16.96 -7.80
CA GLU A 206 -5.33 18.07 -7.25
C GLU A 206 -6.67 17.55 -6.72
N GLY A 207 -7.29 18.31 -5.80
CA GLY A 207 -8.64 18.03 -5.29
C GLY A 207 -8.67 17.13 -4.05
N LEU A 208 -9.61 16.18 -3.99
CA LEU A 208 -9.91 15.34 -2.82
C LEU A 208 -8.65 14.74 -2.18
N PHE A 209 -7.70 14.28 -2.99
CA PHE A 209 -6.53 13.59 -2.47
C PHE A 209 -5.45 14.51 -1.91
N SER A 210 -5.52 15.83 -2.16
CA SER A 210 -4.49 16.79 -1.74
C SER A 210 -4.12 16.67 -0.26
N GLU A 211 -5.09 16.47 0.64
CA GLU A 211 -4.84 16.32 2.08
C GLU A 211 -3.93 15.14 2.46
N TYR A 212 -3.83 14.13 1.59
CA TYR A 212 -2.94 13.00 1.80
C TYR A 212 -1.49 13.33 1.45
N PHE A 213 -1.27 14.30 0.54
CA PHE A 213 0.02 14.69 -0.03
C PHE A 213 0.50 16.10 0.36
N GLU A 214 -0.38 16.97 0.88
CA GLU A 214 -0.11 18.41 1.00
C GLU A 214 0.58 18.88 2.29
N ARG A 215 1.50 19.81 1.98
CA ARG A 215 2.09 20.88 2.79
C ARG A 215 1.09 21.61 3.68
N ASN A 216 1.41 21.69 4.98
CA ASN A 216 1.00 22.80 5.85
C ASN A 216 2.20 23.36 6.61
N LEU A 217 3.01 24.20 5.96
CA LEU A 217 3.84 25.21 6.64
C LEU A 217 3.81 26.51 5.84
N LYS A 218 2.83 27.35 6.20
CA LYS A 218 2.74 28.81 6.07
C LYS A 218 3.47 29.45 4.89
N LEU A 219 2.66 30.03 3.99
CA LEU A 219 3.01 31.26 3.27
C LEU A 219 3.59 32.26 4.28
N ALA A 220 4.91 32.45 4.25
CA ALA A 220 5.53 33.64 4.78
C ALA A 220 5.54 34.66 3.64
N SER A 221 4.75 35.70 3.85
CA SER A 221 4.71 36.98 3.14
C SER A 221 6.06 37.49 2.68
#